data_AF-A0A5E7BDE0-F1
#
_entry.id   AF-A0A5E7BDE0-F1
#
_cell.length_a   1.000
_cell.length_b   1.000
_cell.length_c   1.000
_cell.angle_alpha   90.00
_cell.angle_beta   90.00
_cell.angle_gamma   90.00
#
_symmetry.space_group_name_H-M   'P 1'
#
loop_
_entity.id
_entity.type
_entity.pdbx_description
1 polymer ?
#
loop_
_entity_poly.entity_id
_entity_poly.type
_entity_poly.pdbx_seq_one_letter_code
_entity_poly.pdbx_strand_id
1 'polypeptide(L)'
;MTDTTATQEKASDILAQAVYQEFKGRPIVITAALKQFSAALNNKYPELNINVLTTTLNTPNWVSGIRITEGADDGSGLVAGEATWIDGYTTTPLLELMIQSICAKAQLYFTSEHFLSDANNKRMEVDLREVEDLLRRLPKVMVPALQQALTEYWSEPAVEGTSRWQWFSDVLKTALLARIEQEGGGATTLDQEQIDTLLQVIHYPTKLERSIHYGQACAQAFLFDYLARTGRTTSASLSYAVVVTRKIEDREIVLRFEPHGAVETYDSLQAFAHAQGIKWGRRMELTVLELQPYESMGDVFVTQAQALLNNQLESLSSLGAFEGQDLKALEDRTARLTDPAPYLLKHNPDPYEQKLYGEVKSQLPDWIDLATPAETQEYSRCMFRFGVLQQATKGKVYTDGLRATEQFAKDALLAGMAKYGETLDPDTLKITQTRYIADAPGAPTGSAITETDSLTRRAMKGLAGLLHFKTTIKSADGNALPAWVTEDNLRSLIADVDIGRHYPEEVRKVLLEDLERRPGREKLYADQQRVQIAGRR
;
A
#
# COMPACT_ATOMS: atom_id res chain seq x y z
N MET A 1 2.74 -40.99 0.49
CA MET A 1 2.40 -40.43 1.82
C MET A 1 3.58 -39.62 2.27
N THR A 2 3.57 -38.30 2.43
CA THR A 2 2.60 -37.23 2.16
C THR A 2 3.46 -36.00 2.43
N ASP A 3 3.83 -35.27 1.39
CA ASP A 3 4.62 -34.04 1.50
C ASP A 3 3.98 -33.01 0.56
N THR A 4 2.73 -32.65 0.90
CA THR A 4 1.87 -31.82 0.04
C THR A 4 1.19 -30.70 0.84
N THR A 5 1.61 -30.47 2.08
CA THR A 5 1.02 -29.43 2.95
C THR A 5 1.79 -28.10 2.96
N ALA A 6 2.98 -27.99 2.35
CA ALA A 6 3.84 -26.81 2.50
C ALA A 6 3.73 -25.73 1.41
N THR A 7 2.93 -25.94 0.36
CA THR A 7 2.88 -25.02 -0.80
C THR A 7 1.60 -24.19 -0.85
N GLN A 8 0.61 -24.51 -0.02
CA GLN A 8 -0.77 -24.02 -0.15
C GLN A 8 -1.09 -22.68 0.55
N GLU A 9 -0.17 -22.08 1.32
CA GLU A 9 -0.45 -20.89 2.15
C GLU A 9 -0.21 -19.52 1.47
N LYS A 10 0.63 -19.45 0.42
CA LYS A 10 1.46 -18.25 0.17
C LYS A 10 0.86 -17.00 -0.50
N ALA A 11 -0.39 -16.96 -0.97
CA ALA A 11 -0.88 -15.81 -1.77
C ALA A 11 -1.74 -14.80 -0.98
N SER A 12 -2.69 -15.27 -0.17
CA SER A 12 -3.36 -14.45 0.86
C SER A 12 -2.37 -13.86 1.86
N ASP A 13 -1.24 -14.55 2.04
CA ASP A 13 -0.11 -14.10 2.83
C ASP A 13 0.54 -12.83 2.28
N ILE A 14 0.43 -12.50 0.99
CA ILE A 14 1.22 -11.40 0.41
C ILE A 14 0.63 -10.03 0.75
N LEU A 15 -0.68 -9.82 0.56
CA LEU A 15 -1.33 -8.57 0.97
C LEU A 15 -1.26 -8.42 2.49
N ALA A 16 -1.48 -9.50 3.24
CA ALA A 16 -1.31 -9.51 4.68
C ALA A 16 0.14 -9.18 5.08
N GLN A 17 1.15 -9.73 4.41
CA GLN A 17 2.56 -9.47 4.67
C GLN A 17 2.94 -8.02 4.31
N ALA A 18 2.45 -7.50 3.19
CA ALA A 18 2.66 -6.11 2.81
C ALA A 18 2.07 -5.16 3.86
N VAL A 19 0.85 -5.44 4.33
CA VAL A 19 0.21 -4.71 5.43
C VAL A 19 1.01 -4.85 6.72
N TYR A 20 1.49 -6.04 7.05
CA TYR A 20 2.32 -6.25 8.24
C TYR A 20 3.61 -5.42 8.18
N GLN A 21 4.29 -5.36 7.02
CA GLN A 21 5.50 -4.56 6.86
C GLN A 21 5.21 -3.06 6.93
N GLU A 22 4.18 -2.56 6.23
CA GLU A 22 3.80 -1.14 6.27
C GLU A 22 3.41 -0.70 7.69
N PHE A 23 2.78 -1.59 8.46
CA PHE A 23 2.37 -1.32 9.83
C PHE A 23 3.36 -1.83 10.89
N LYS A 24 4.60 -2.19 10.53
CA LYS A 24 5.58 -2.67 11.50
C LYS A 24 5.96 -1.61 12.55
N GLY A 25 5.86 -0.32 12.19
CA GLY A 25 6.19 0.83 13.03
C GLY A 25 5.07 1.31 13.95
N ARG A 26 3.96 0.56 14.07
CA ARG A 26 2.84 0.90 14.96
C ARG A 26 3.30 1.23 16.39
N PRO A 27 2.59 2.13 17.09
CA PRO A 27 2.95 2.51 18.45
C PRO A 27 2.88 1.31 19.40
N ILE A 28 3.88 1.24 20.27
CA ILE A 28 4.00 0.30 21.37
C ILE A 28 3.72 1.03 22.69
N VAL A 29 3.47 0.28 23.78
CA VAL A 29 3.12 0.80 25.11
C VAL A 29 4.15 1.82 25.58
N ILE A 30 5.44 1.50 25.47
CA ILE A 30 6.53 2.39 25.90
C ILE A 30 6.54 3.70 25.09
N THR A 31 6.37 3.64 23.77
CA THR A 31 6.38 4.85 22.92
C THR A 31 5.17 5.74 23.14
N ALA A 32 3.99 5.16 23.39
CA ALA A 32 2.79 5.91 23.74
C ALA A 32 2.95 6.58 25.11
N ALA A 33 3.51 5.87 26.10
CA ALA A 33 3.81 6.42 27.42
C ALA A 33 4.81 7.58 27.31
N LEU A 34 5.89 7.41 26.54
CA LEU A 34 6.90 8.44 26.29
C LEU A 34 6.30 9.69 25.69
N LYS A 35 5.47 9.54 24.65
CA LYS A 35 4.80 10.66 23.99
C LYS A 35 3.89 11.41 24.96
N GLN A 36 3.05 10.67 25.69
CA GLN A 36 2.10 11.25 26.65
C GLN A 36 2.80 11.95 27.82
N PHE A 37 3.82 11.32 28.39
CA PHE A 37 4.56 11.86 29.52
C PHE A 37 5.39 13.09 29.11
N SER A 38 6.05 13.05 27.95
CA SER A 38 6.79 14.20 27.41
C SER A 38 5.86 15.38 27.13
N ALA A 39 4.68 15.14 26.54
CA ALA A 39 3.69 16.19 26.32
C ALA A 39 3.19 16.79 27.64
N ALA A 40 2.96 15.96 28.67
CA ALA A 40 2.53 16.45 29.98
C ALA A 40 3.61 17.29 30.68
N LEU A 41 4.88 16.89 30.58
CA LEU A 41 6.01 17.68 31.10
C LEU A 41 6.16 19.01 30.35
N ASN A 42 6.11 18.99 29.01
CA ASN A 42 6.21 20.21 28.20
C ASN A 42 5.03 21.17 28.46
N ASN A 43 3.83 20.67 28.70
CA ASN A 43 2.69 21.50 29.07
C ASN A 43 2.87 22.19 30.43
N LYS A 44 3.56 21.55 31.38
CA LYS A 44 3.84 22.14 32.70
C LYS A 44 5.07 23.03 32.72
N TYR A 45 6.11 22.65 31.97
CA TYR A 45 7.41 23.31 31.94
C TYR A 45 7.86 23.62 30.51
N PRO A 46 7.11 24.46 29.75
CA PRO A 46 7.37 24.68 28.32
C PRO A 46 8.76 25.27 28.04
N GLU A 47 9.27 26.10 28.94
CA GLU A 47 10.57 26.78 28.78
C GLU A 47 11.77 25.84 29.00
N LEU A 48 11.57 24.69 29.65
CA LEU A 48 12.66 23.78 30.02
C LEU A 48 12.99 22.75 28.94
N ASN A 49 12.11 22.54 27.95
CA ASN A 49 12.28 21.55 26.87
C ASN A 49 12.77 20.19 27.39
N ILE A 50 12.08 19.63 28.39
CA ILE A 50 12.52 18.43 29.11
C ILE A 50 12.53 17.23 28.17
N ASN A 51 13.71 16.72 27.85
CA ASN A 51 13.86 15.50 27.05
C ASN A 51 13.96 14.27 27.98
N VAL A 52 12.86 13.52 28.08
CA VAL A 52 12.77 12.30 28.93
C VAL A 52 13.87 11.28 28.63
N LEU A 53 14.35 11.21 27.38
CA LEU A 53 15.38 10.24 26.97
C LEU A 53 16.77 10.54 27.55
N THR A 54 17.03 11.80 27.89
CA THR A 54 18.35 12.25 28.38
C THR A 54 18.31 12.82 29.79
N THR A 55 17.11 13.05 30.33
CA THR A 55 16.91 13.58 31.68
C THR A 55 17.08 12.48 32.71
N THR A 56 17.69 12.81 33.85
CA THR A 56 17.90 11.87 34.96
C THR A 56 17.35 12.43 36.26
N LEU A 57 16.78 11.55 37.10
CA LEU A 57 16.49 11.84 38.49
C LEU A 57 17.75 11.60 39.34
N ASN A 58 18.11 12.58 40.17
CA ASN A 58 19.17 12.45 41.16
C ASN A 58 18.54 12.22 42.53
N THR A 59 18.75 11.03 43.08
CA THR A 59 18.25 10.60 44.39
C THR A 59 19.36 10.78 45.43
N PRO A 60 19.12 11.50 46.54
CA PRO A 60 20.12 11.73 47.57
C PRO A 60 20.50 10.43 48.29
N ASN A 61 21.80 10.18 48.41
CA ASN A 61 22.32 9.06 49.19
C ASN A 61 22.47 9.49 50.64
N TRP A 62 21.47 9.21 51.47
CA TRP A 62 21.51 9.56 52.89
C TRP A 62 22.44 8.61 53.66
N VAL A 63 23.38 9.19 54.40
CA VAL A 63 24.29 8.47 55.30
C VAL A 63 24.13 9.02 56.72
N SER A 64 24.09 8.12 57.69
CA SER A 64 24.11 8.46 59.12
C SER A 64 25.45 8.09 59.72
N GLY A 65 26.05 8.99 60.50
CA GLY A 65 27.30 8.74 61.18
C GLY A 65 27.69 9.86 62.13
N ILE A 66 28.89 9.75 62.71
CA ILE A 66 29.45 10.81 63.54
C ILE A 66 30.06 11.86 62.61
N ARG A 67 29.50 13.07 62.64
CA ARG A 67 30.05 14.21 61.91
C ARG A 67 30.58 15.22 62.91
N ILE A 68 31.76 15.74 62.62
CA ILE A 68 32.35 16.84 63.38
C ILE A 68 31.86 18.13 62.73
N THR A 69 31.09 18.92 63.46
CA THR A 69 30.64 20.25 63.04
C THR A 69 31.26 21.31 63.93
N GLU A 70 31.50 22.49 63.38
CA GLU A 70 31.84 23.66 64.21
C GLU A 70 30.69 23.90 65.20
N GLY A 71 31.04 24.10 66.47
CA GLY A 71 30.10 24.53 67.49
C GLY A 71 29.52 25.90 67.13
N ALA A 72 28.44 26.29 67.80
CA ALA A 72 27.91 27.64 67.64
C ALA A 72 29.01 28.68 67.90
N ASP A 73 28.83 29.91 67.41
CA ASP A 73 29.76 31.07 67.48
C ASP A 73 30.19 31.49 68.92
N ASP A 74 29.98 30.65 69.94
CA ASP A 74 30.34 30.82 71.34
C ASP A 74 31.75 30.31 71.72
N GLY A 75 32.55 29.86 70.74
CA GLY A 75 33.91 29.37 70.97
C GLY A 75 34.00 27.94 71.49
N SER A 76 32.89 27.19 71.46
CA SER A 76 32.92 25.74 71.64
C SER A 76 33.57 25.07 70.41
N GLY A 77 34.73 24.44 70.63
CA GLY A 77 35.46 23.72 69.59
C GLY A 77 34.63 22.59 68.96
N LEU A 78 35.15 22.06 67.84
CA LEU A 78 34.60 20.94 67.06
C LEU A 78 33.82 19.90 67.90
N VAL A 79 32.50 19.81 67.68
CA VAL A 79 31.62 18.88 68.38
C VAL A 79 31.33 17.67 67.48
N ALA A 80 31.60 16.47 68.00
CA ALA A 80 31.25 15.22 67.33
C ALA A 80 29.83 14.79 67.74
N GLY A 81 28.90 14.76 66.79
CA GLY A 81 27.52 14.33 67.01
C GLY A 81 27.04 13.37 65.93
N GLU A 82 26.04 12.55 66.26
CA GLU A 82 25.31 11.80 65.23
C GLU A 82 24.56 12.77 64.33
N ALA A 83 24.79 12.67 63.03
CA ALA A 83 24.13 13.47 62.02
C ALA A 83 23.80 12.61 60.79
N THR A 84 22.77 13.02 60.06
CA THR A 84 22.47 12.49 58.73
C THR A 84 22.81 13.57 57.69
N TRP A 85 23.51 13.19 56.63
CA TRP A 85 23.80 14.08 55.51
C TRP A 85 23.74 13.33 54.19
N ILE A 86 23.82 14.10 53.09
CA ILE A 86 23.82 13.57 51.73
C ILE A 86 25.26 13.30 51.31
N ASP A 87 25.59 12.05 50.98
CA ASP A 87 26.88 11.62 50.44
C ASP A 87 26.74 11.28 48.94
N GLY A 88 26.58 12.33 48.15
CA GLY A 88 26.37 12.23 46.70
C GLY A 88 24.94 11.81 46.32
N TYR A 89 24.77 11.52 45.03
CA TYR A 89 23.49 11.21 44.42
C TYR A 89 23.59 9.95 43.56
N THR A 90 22.56 9.12 43.63
CA THR A 90 22.33 8.05 42.67
C THR A 90 21.50 8.59 41.52
N THR A 91 21.98 8.41 40.29
CA THR A 91 21.35 8.93 39.08
C THR A 91 20.57 7.82 38.37
N THR A 92 19.27 8.03 38.17
CA THR A 92 18.38 7.10 37.45
C THR A 92 17.81 7.78 36.21
N PRO A 93 17.86 7.17 35.01
CA PRO A 93 17.23 7.72 33.82
C PRO A 93 15.73 7.95 34.01
N LEU A 94 15.23 9.12 33.64
CA LEU A 94 13.80 9.44 33.75
C LEU A 94 12.95 8.50 32.86
N LEU A 95 13.49 8.08 31.72
CA LEU A 95 12.89 7.04 30.87
C LEU A 95 12.65 5.73 31.64
N GLU A 96 13.60 5.29 32.46
CA GLU A 96 13.47 4.04 33.22
C GLU A 96 12.38 4.16 34.29
N LEU A 97 12.36 5.29 35.02
CA LEU A 97 11.31 5.58 36.00
C LEU A 97 9.92 5.62 35.34
N MET A 98 9.82 6.24 34.17
CA MET A 98 8.59 6.26 33.39
C MET A 98 8.16 4.85 32.99
N ILE A 99 9.06 4.03 32.44
CA ILE A 99 8.78 2.63 32.06
C ILE A 99 8.26 1.83 33.25
N GLN A 100 8.91 1.94 34.41
CA GLN A 100 8.46 1.26 35.63
C GLN A 100 7.11 1.79 36.14
N SER A 101 6.83 3.08 35.91
CA SER A 101 5.57 3.73 36.31
C SER A 101 4.38 3.28 35.46
N ILE A 102 4.57 2.83 34.21
CA ILE A 102 3.49 2.33 33.33
C ILE A 102 2.65 1.26 34.04
N CYS A 103 3.31 0.34 34.75
CA CYS A 103 2.67 -0.76 35.47
C CYS A 103 2.58 -0.53 36.99
N ALA A 104 2.77 0.72 37.44
CA ALA A 104 2.82 1.10 38.86
C ALA A 104 3.88 0.33 39.69
N LYS A 105 5.03 0.00 39.07
CA LYS A 105 6.15 -0.70 39.71
C LYS A 105 7.25 0.23 40.21
N ALA A 106 7.25 1.50 39.79
CA ALA A 106 8.21 2.49 40.22
C ALA A 106 8.02 2.85 41.70
N GLN A 107 9.13 2.99 42.44
CA GLN A 107 9.12 3.56 43.78
C GLN A 107 9.19 5.09 43.69
N LEU A 108 8.05 5.73 43.84
CA LEU A 108 7.88 7.17 43.69
C LEU A 108 7.72 7.82 45.06
N TYR A 109 8.83 8.27 45.66
CA TYR A 109 8.85 8.98 46.94
C TYR A 109 9.86 10.14 46.86
N PHE A 110 9.48 11.23 46.20
CA PHE A 110 10.40 12.34 45.99
C PHE A 110 10.36 13.32 47.18
N THR A 111 11.54 13.77 47.59
CA THR A 111 11.75 14.76 48.66
C THR A 111 12.29 16.07 48.09
N SER A 112 12.43 17.12 48.92
CA SER A 112 13.05 18.40 48.50
C SER A 112 14.49 18.25 48.00
N GLU A 113 15.17 17.18 48.42
CA GLU A 113 16.57 16.92 48.08
C GLU A 113 16.75 16.19 46.75
N HIS A 114 15.67 15.66 46.17
CA HIS A 114 15.70 15.10 44.83
C HIS A 114 15.68 16.23 43.78
N PHE A 115 16.29 16.02 42.62
CA PHE A 115 16.18 16.95 41.49
C PHE A 115 16.37 16.25 40.14
N LEU A 116 15.87 16.85 39.06
CA LEU A 116 16.17 16.42 37.70
C LEU A 116 17.43 17.13 37.18
N SER A 117 18.20 16.42 36.35
CA SER A 117 19.30 16.99 35.55
C SER A 117 19.09 16.74 34.07
N ASP A 118 19.52 17.69 33.25
CA ASP A 118 19.59 17.55 31.80
C ASP A 118 20.80 16.70 31.34
N ALA A 119 20.96 16.56 30.02
CA ALA A 119 22.05 15.80 29.40
C ALA A 119 23.47 16.31 29.76
N ASN A 120 23.59 17.56 30.23
CA ASN A 120 24.85 18.20 30.64
C ASN A 120 25.02 18.18 32.16
N ASN A 121 24.23 17.38 32.87
CA ASN A 121 24.16 17.32 34.34
C ASN A 121 23.71 18.63 35.01
N LYS A 122 23.11 19.56 34.26
CA LYS A 122 22.62 20.81 34.84
C LYS A 122 21.28 20.56 35.54
N ARG A 123 21.18 20.99 36.79
CA ARG A 123 19.94 20.93 37.58
C ARG A 123 18.82 21.69 36.88
N MET A 124 17.64 21.09 36.83
CA MET A 124 16.43 21.65 36.24
C MET A 124 15.51 22.17 37.35
N GLU A 125 14.93 23.35 37.14
CA GLU A 125 14.00 23.99 38.07
C GLU A 125 12.58 23.45 37.87
N VAL A 126 12.29 22.29 38.47
CA VAL A 126 10.99 21.60 38.39
C VAL A 126 10.44 21.32 39.78
N ASP A 127 9.11 21.30 39.94
CA ASP A 127 8.49 20.76 41.14
C ASP A 127 8.41 19.23 41.02
N LEU A 128 9.24 18.52 41.77
CA LEU A 128 9.26 17.07 41.72
C LEU A 128 7.96 16.42 42.18
N ARG A 129 7.13 17.08 42.99
CA ARG A 129 5.82 16.52 43.35
C ARG A 129 4.92 16.44 42.12
N GLU A 130 5.00 17.43 41.23
CA GLU A 130 4.25 17.40 39.98
C GLU A 130 4.76 16.31 39.03
N VAL A 131 6.08 16.12 38.94
CA VAL A 131 6.69 15.03 38.16
C VAL A 131 6.26 13.67 38.72
N GLU A 132 6.26 13.51 40.05
CA GLU A 132 5.78 12.32 40.73
C GLU A 132 4.31 12.03 40.40
N ASP A 133 3.45 13.05 40.48
CA ASP A 133 2.02 12.93 40.17
C ASP A 133 1.78 12.56 38.71
N LEU A 134 2.59 13.06 37.78
CA LEU A 134 2.52 12.68 36.37
C LEU A 134 2.89 11.21 36.18
N LEU A 135 3.96 10.73 36.82
CA LEU A 135 4.37 9.32 36.80
C LEU A 135 3.30 8.41 37.43
N ARG A 136 2.73 8.77 38.58
CA ARG A 136 1.65 8.03 39.25
C ARG A 136 0.36 7.95 38.43
N ARG A 137 0.10 8.92 37.55
CA ARG A 137 -1.09 8.94 36.68
C ARG A 137 -0.93 8.09 35.42
N LEU A 138 0.30 7.71 35.05
CA LEU A 138 0.61 7.04 33.79
C LEU A 138 -0.24 5.77 33.55
N PRO A 139 -0.40 4.82 34.50
CA PRO A 139 -1.20 3.61 34.27
C PRO A 139 -2.65 3.90 33.85
N LYS A 140 -3.23 4.98 34.38
CA LYS A 140 -4.65 5.34 34.17
C LYS A 140 -4.90 5.99 32.81
N VAL A 141 -3.86 6.53 32.18
CA VAL A 141 -3.96 7.23 30.88
C VAL A 141 -3.41 6.39 29.73
N MET A 142 -2.96 5.15 29.96
CA MET A 142 -2.33 4.35 28.91
C MET A 142 -3.25 3.96 27.77
N VAL A 143 -4.50 3.57 28.05
CA VAL A 143 -5.48 3.23 27.00
C VAL A 143 -5.74 4.43 26.07
N PRO A 144 -6.13 5.63 26.56
CA PRO A 144 -6.31 6.77 25.68
C PRO A 144 -5.02 7.21 24.99
N ALA A 145 -3.85 7.10 25.66
CA ALA A 145 -2.56 7.40 25.03
C ALA A 145 -2.24 6.47 23.85
N LEU A 146 -2.51 5.17 23.98
CA LEU A 146 -2.36 4.20 22.90
C LEU A 146 -3.33 4.46 21.74
N GLN A 147 -4.59 4.76 22.04
CA GLN A 147 -5.61 5.09 21.03
C GLN A 147 -5.24 6.35 20.23
N GLN A 148 -4.78 7.39 20.93
CA GLN A 148 -4.30 8.61 20.29
C GLN A 148 -3.07 8.33 19.42
N ALA A 149 -2.06 7.66 19.98
CA ALA A 149 -0.84 7.32 19.23
C ALA A 149 -1.15 6.49 17.98
N LEU A 150 -2.09 5.54 18.06
CA LEU A 150 -2.50 4.74 16.91
C LEU A 150 -3.22 5.59 15.86
N THR A 151 -4.14 6.47 16.29
CA THR A 151 -4.87 7.37 15.37
C THR A 151 -3.92 8.30 14.61
N GLU A 152 -2.92 8.84 15.31
CA GLU A 152 -1.87 9.67 14.72
C GLU A 152 -1.01 8.85 13.75
N TYR A 153 -0.61 7.63 14.14
CA TYR A 153 0.16 6.72 13.28
C TYR A 153 -0.55 6.38 11.97
N TRP A 154 -1.86 6.16 12.00
CA TRP A 154 -2.64 5.91 10.78
C TRP A 154 -2.73 7.16 9.88
N SER A 155 -2.65 8.35 10.47
CA SER A 155 -2.73 9.64 9.77
C SER A 155 -1.39 10.14 9.22
N GLU A 156 -0.28 9.59 9.73
CA GLU A 156 1.05 9.81 9.19
C GLU A 156 1.16 9.35 7.72
N PRO A 157 2.10 9.94 6.97
CA PRO A 157 2.38 9.51 5.61
C PRO A 157 2.88 8.05 5.61
N ALA A 158 2.29 7.25 4.73
CA ALA A 158 2.91 6.07 4.18
C ALA A 158 4.06 6.48 3.24
N VAL A 159 4.74 5.49 2.67
CA VAL A 159 5.69 5.70 1.57
C VAL A 159 5.04 6.58 0.48
N GLU A 160 5.81 7.56 -0.02
CA GLU A 160 5.44 8.58 -1.01
C GLU A 160 4.40 9.65 -0.59
N GLY A 161 4.12 9.80 0.70
CA GLY A 161 3.41 10.97 1.22
C GLY A 161 1.88 10.91 1.14
N THR A 162 1.30 9.79 0.69
CA THR A 162 -0.13 9.49 0.95
C THR A 162 -0.31 9.04 2.40
N SER A 163 -1.44 9.33 3.06
CA SER A 163 -1.68 8.79 4.41
C SER A 163 -1.78 7.26 4.41
N ARG A 164 -1.42 6.61 5.52
CA ARG A 164 -1.54 5.13 5.65
C ARG A 164 -2.97 4.63 5.47
N TRP A 165 -3.96 5.44 5.86
CA TRP A 165 -5.36 5.18 5.55
C TRP A 165 -5.66 5.02 4.06
N GLN A 166 -5.14 5.94 3.23
CA GLN A 166 -5.37 5.89 1.80
C GLN A 166 -4.67 4.70 1.17
N TRP A 167 -3.44 4.41 1.60
CA TRP A 167 -2.72 3.21 1.15
C TRP A 167 -3.48 1.93 1.49
N PHE A 168 -3.97 1.82 2.73
CA PHE A 168 -4.69 0.64 3.16
C PHE A 168 -6.03 0.49 2.45
N SER A 169 -6.74 1.60 2.19
CA SER A 169 -7.93 1.64 1.33
C SER A 169 -7.66 1.05 -0.07
N ASP A 170 -6.54 1.42 -0.69
CA ASP A 170 -6.13 0.86 -1.99
C ASP A 170 -5.87 -0.66 -1.90
N VAL A 171 -5.29 -1.14 -0.79
CA VAL A 171 -5.10 -2.58 -0.54
C VAL A 171 -6.43 -3.32 -0.39
N LEU A 172 -7.40 -2.77 0.33
CA LEU A 172 -8.74 -3.37 0.47
C LEU A 172 -9.46 -3.47 -0.88
N LYS A 173 -9.36 -2.39 -1.68
CA LYS A 173 -9.86 -2.37 -3.05
C LYS A 173 -9.18 -3.42 -3.92
N THR A 174 -7.87 -3.63 -3.74
CA THR A 174 -7.09 -4.67 -4.43
C THR A 174 -7.58 -6.07 -4.08
N ALA A 175 -7.80 -6.34 -2.80
CA ALA A 175 -8.26 -7.64 -2.34
C ALA A 175 -9.61 -8.01 -2.97
N LEU A 176 -10.54 -7.05 -3.04
CA LEU A 176 -11.84 -7.27 -3.68
C LEU A 176 -11.71 -7.47 -5.20
N LEU A 177 -10.88 -6.68 -5.88
CA LEU A 177 -10.66 -6.80 -7.32
C LEU A 177 -10.10 -8.18 -7.69
N ALA A 178 -9.07 -8.63 -6.96
CA ALA A 178 -8.45 -9.94 -7.18
C ALA A 178 -9.45 -11.08 -6.99
N ARG A 179 -10.41 -10.93 -6.07
CA ARG A 179 -11.49 -11.93 -5.90
C ARG A 179 -12.40 -11.99 -7.11
N ILE A 180 -12.79 -10.85 -7.68
CA ILE A 180 -13.66 -10.80 -8.87
C ILE A 180 -12.99 -11.49 -10.07
N GLU A 181 -11.67 -11.33 -10.25
CA GLU A 181 -10.92 -11.98 -11.34
C GLU A 181 -10.88 -13.51 -11.22
N GLN A 182 -10.76 -14.02 -10.00
CA GLN A 182 -10.74 -15.47 -9.75
C GLN A 182 -12.05 -16.13 -10.15
N GLU A 183 -13.17 -15.47 -9.86
CA GLU A 183 -14.47 -16.07 -10.14
C GLU A 183 -14.74 -16.19 -11.64
N GLY A 184 -14.25 -15.26 -12.47
CA GLY A 184 -14.42 -15.28 -13.94
C GLY A 184 -13.75 -16.45 -14.69
N GLY A 185 -12.96 -17.30 -14.01
CA GLY A 185 -12.11 -18.34 -14.60
C GLY A 185 -12.73 -19.71 -14.88
N GLY A 186 -14.03 -19.93 -14.63
CA GLY A 186 -14.73 -21.15 -15.08
C GLY A 186 -15.62 -21.88 -14.06
N ALA A 187 -15.71 -21.39 -12.82
CA ALA A 187 -16.71 -21.82 -11.84
C ALA A 187 -17.11 -20.63 -10.95
N THR A 188 -17.73 -19.61 -11.56
CA THR A 188 -18.23 -18.42 -10.88
C THR A 188 -19.32 -18.78 -9.86
N THR A 189 -19.14 -18.40 -8.60
CA THR A 189 -20.25 -18.29 -7.65
C THR A 189 -21.05 -17.01 -7.86
N LEU A 190 -20.42 -15.95 -8.38
CA LEU A 190 -21.06 -14.67 -8.73
C LEU A 190 -21.47 -14.60 -10.19
N ASP A 191 -22.70 -14.17 -10.46
CA ASP A 191 -23.13 -13.87 -11.84
C ASP A 191 -22.66 -12.48 -12.33
N GLN A 192 -22.86 -12.21 -13.63
CA GLN A 192 -22.38 -10.99 -14.27
C GLN A 192 -22.97 -9.71 -13.65
N GLU A 193 -24.23 -9.71 -13.21
CA GLU A 193 -24.83 -8.51 -12.63
C GLU A 193 -24.29 -8.23 -11.23
N GLN A 194 -23.96 -9.30 -10.48
CA GLN A 194 -23.28 -9.19 -9.19
C GLN A 194 -21.84 -8.68 -9.38
N ILE A 195 -21.10 -9.20 -10.36
CA ILE A 195 -19.77 -8.72 -10.73
C ILE A 195 -19.82 -7.23 -11.12
N ASP A 196 -20.73 -6.85 -12.02
CA ASP A 196 -20.89 -5.47 -12.47
C ASP A 196 -21.23 -4.54 -11.30
N THR A 197 -22.03 -5.01 -10.34
CA THR A 197 -22.38 -4.27 -9.13
C THR A 197 -21.17 -3.96 -8.26
N LEU A 198 -20.28 -4.94 -8.04
CA LEU A 198 -19.04 -4.71 -7.30
C LEU A 198 -18.08 -3.80 -8.08
N LEU A 199 -18.00 -3.95 -9.40
CA LEU A 199 -17.19 -3.09 -10.27
C LEU A 199 -17.67 -1.63 -10.26
N GLN A 200 -18.98 -1.36 -10.07
CA GLN A 200 -19.44 0.03 -9.87
C GLN A 200 -18.80 0.65 -8.62
N VAL A 201 -18.75 -0.08 -7.51
CA VAL A 201 -18.18 0.38 -6.25
C VAL A 201 -16.65 0.52 -6.35
N ILE A 202 -15.97 -0.40 -7.05
CA ILE A 202 -14.52 -0.31 -7.27
C ILE A 202 -14.16 0.88 -8.15
N HIS A 203 -14.81 1.04 -9.30
CA HIS A 203 -14.45 2.10 -10.26
C HIS A 203 -14.86 3.49 -9.78
N TYR A 204 -15.95 3.58 -9.02
CA TYR A 204 -16.47 4.83 -8.49
C TYR A 204 -16.77 4.62 -7.00
N PRO A 205 -15.76 4.76 -6.13
CA PRO A 205 -15.91 4.48 -4.71
C PRO A 205 -16.85 5.43 -3.99
N THR A 206 -17.04 6.65 -4.49
CA THR A 206 -18.01 7.59 -3.90
C THR A 206 -19.40 7.42 -4.53
N LYS A 207 -20.45 7.58 -3.70
CA LYS A 207 -21.84 7.53 -4.17
C LYS A 207 -22.11 8.58 -5.25
N LEU A 208 -21.54 9.78 -5.10
CA LEU A 208 -21.72 10.87 -6.06
C LEU A 208 -21.19 10.48 -7.45
N GLU A 209 -19.96 9.96 -7.53
CA GLU A 209 -19.38 9.50 -8.81
C GLU A 209 -20.22 8.37 -9.42
N ARG A 210 -20.66 7.40 -8.62
CA ARG A 210 -21.55 6.32 -9.11
C ARG A 210 -22.84 6.87 -9.69
N SER A 211 -23.47 7.83 -9.01
CA SER A 211 -24.72 8.43 -9.46
C SER A 211 -24.58 9.20 -10.76
N ILE A 212 -23.44 9.88 -10.96
CA ILE A 212 -23.11 10.58 -12.22
C ILE A 212 -22.95 9.58 -13.36
N HIS A 213 -22.32 8.43 -13.11
CA HIS A 213 -22.00 7.44 -14.14
C HIS A 213 -23.14 6.46 -14.46
N TYR A 214 -23.94 6.06 -13.46
CA TYR A 214 -24.96 5.01 -13.59
C TYR A 214 -26.38 5.48 -13.23
N GLY A 215 -26.56 6.75 -12.87
CA GLY A 215 -27.85 7.31 -12.46
C GLY A 215 -28.26 6.93 -11.04
N GLN A 216 -29.53 7.20 -10.70
CA GLN A 216 -30.05 7.02 -9.34
C GLN A 216 -30.16 5.54 -8.91
N ALA A 217 -30.17 4.60 -9.86
CA ALA A 217 -30.21 3.15 -9.59
C ALA A 217 -28.81 2.52 -9.46
N CYS A 218 -27.77 3.35 -9.25
CA CYS A 218 -26.41 2.86 -9.02
C CYS A 218 -26.29 2.04 -7.72
N ALA A 219 -25.23 1.24 -7.61
CA ALA A 219 -24.94 0.45 -6.43
C ALA A 219 -24.80 1.34 -5.18
N GLN A 220 -25.45 0.94 -4.09
CA GLN A 220 -25.35 1.56 -2.76
C GLN A 220 -24.45 0.71 -1.88
N ALA A 221 -23.67 1.33 -1.00
CA ALA A 221 -22.69 0.65 -0.16
C ALA A 221 -22.79 1.15 1.29
N PHE A 222 -22.89 0.20 2.21
CA PHE A 222 -23.16 0.43 3.62
C PHE A 222 -22.18 -0.32 4.50
N LEU A 223 -21.80 0.30 5.61
CA LEU A 223 -21.38 -0.43 6.80
C LEU A 223 -22.61 -0.67 7.68
N PHE A 224 -22.48 -1.55 8.67
CA PHE A 224 -23.54 -1.82 9.63
C PHE A 224 -23.03 -1.66 11.06
N ASP A 225 -23.76 -0.86 11.84
CA ASP A 225 -23.66 -0.88 13.29
C ASP A 225 -24.53 -2.02 13.83
N TYR A 226 -23.92 -2.86 14.65
CA TYR A 226 -24.57 -3.97 15.34
C TYR A 226 -24.84 -3.55 16.77
N LEU A 227 -26.11 -3.39 17.11
CA LEU A 227 -26.58 -3.14 18.46
C LEU A 227 -27.09 -4.45 19.04
N ALA A 228 -26.24 -5.09 19.84
CA ALA A 228 -26.53 -6.34 20.51
C ALA A 228 -27.01 -6.08 21.94
N ARG A 229 -28.12 -6.72 22.33
CA ARG A 229 -28.62 -6.71 23.71
C ARG A 229 -28.57 -8.11 24.31
N THR A 230 -27.85 -8.22 25.42
CA THR A 230 -27.68 -9.45 26.21
C THR A 230 -28.21 -9.20 27.62
N GLY A 231 -29.45 -9.61 27.90
CA GLY A 231 -30.11 -9.29 29.16
C GLY A 231 -30.31 -7.79 29.36
N ARG A 232 -29.59 -7.18 30.33
CA ARG A 232 -29.65 -5.74 30.64
C ARG A 232 -28.52 -4.93 30.00
N THR A 233 -27.54 -5.57 29.39
CA THR A 233 -26.40 -4.92 28.74
C THR A 233 -26.64 -4.74 27.26
N THR A 234 -26.27 -3.56 26.74
CA THR A 234 -26.28 -3.24 25.31
C THR A 234 -24.84 -2.99 24.89
N SER A 235 -24.42 -3.60 23.78
CA SER A 235 -23.11 -3.37 23.16
C SER A 235 -23.31 -2.96 21.71
N ALA A 236 -22.64 -1.88 21.30
CA ALA A 236 -22.55 -1.45 19.92
C ALA A 236 -21.21 -1.90 19.33
N SER A 237 -21.21 -2.30 18.06
CA SER A 237 -19.99 -2.59 17.31
C SER A 237 -20.19 -2.28 15.83
N LEU A 238 -19.30 -1.46 15.26
CA LEU A 238 -19.30 -1.15 13.85
C LEU A 238 -18.61 -2.29 13.07
N SER A 239 -19.31 -2.89 12.12
CA SER A 239 -18.70 -3.85 11.20
C SER A 239 -17.77 -3.18 10.22
N TYR A 240 -16.65 -3.85 9.94
CA TYR A 240 -15.73 -3.52 8.86
C TYR A 240 -16.09 -4.20 7.53
N ALA A 241 -17.06 -5.12 7.51
CA ALA A 241 -17.58 -5.67 6.27
C ALA A 241 -18.55 -4.68 5.61
N VAL A 242 -18.43 -4.53 4.29
CA VAL A 242 -19.28 -3.65 3.50
C VAL A 242 -20.39 -4.47 2.86
N VAL A 243 -21.61 -3.96 2.92
CA VAL A 243 -22.77 -4.51 2.21
C VAL A 243 -23.10 -3.60 1.04
N VAL A 244 -23.20 -4.18 -0.15
CA VAL A 244 -23.56 -3.51 -1.38
C VAL A 244 -24.94 -3.97 -1.84
N THR A 245 -25.80 -3.02 -2.17
CA THR A 245 -27.10 -3.32 -2.77
C THR A 245 -27.26 -2.65 -4.12
N ARG A 246 -27.99 -3.29 -5.02
CA ARG A 246 -28.41 -2.71 -6.30
C ARG A 246 -29.70 -3.35 -6.75
N LYS A 247 -30.63 -2.53 -7.26
CA LYS A 247 -31.86 -3.02 -7.86
C LYS A 247 -31.78 -2.92 -9.38
N ILE A 248 -32.00 -4.02 -10.08
CA ILE A 248 -32.05 -4.10 -11.54
C ILE A 248 -33.41 -4.68 -11.90
N GLU A 249 -34.29 -3.83 -12.46
CA GLU A 249 -35.68 -4.20 -12.72
C GLU A 249 -36.36 -4.77 -11.45
N ASP A 250 -36.80 -6.03 -11.47
CA ASP A 250 -37.41 -6.72 -10.33
C ASP A 250 -36.40 -7.46 -9.45
N ARG A 251 -35.12 -7.51 -9.85
CA ARG A 251 -34.06 -8.21 -9.13
C ARG A 251 -33.42 -7.30 -8.08
N GLU A 252 -33.37 -7.78 -6.84
CA GLU A 252 -32.54 -7.20 -5.78
C GLU A 252 -31.21 -7.95 -5.69
N ILE A 253 -30.10 -7.23 -5.78
CA ILE A 253 -28.75 -7.74 -5.58
C ILE A 253 -28.29 -7.27 -4.20
N VAL A 254 -27.93 -8.21 -3.32
CA VAL A 254 -27.35 -7.93 -2.01
C VAL A 254 -26.07 -8.74 -1.84
N LEU A 255 -24.95 -8.03 -1.70
CA LEU A 255 -23.61 -8.60 -1.58
C LEU A 255 -22.97 -8.08 -0.31
N ARG A 256 -22.17 -8.90 0.36
CA ARG A 256 -21.32 -8.48 1.48
C ARG A 256 -19.88 -8.84 1.17
N PHE A 257 -18.95 -7.92 1.32
CA PHE A 257 -17.53 -8.23 1.18
C PHE A 257 -16.72 -7.88 2.43
N GLU A 258 -15.77 -8.76 2.72
CA GLU A 258 -14.82 -8.64 3.83
C GLU A 258 -13.54 -7.90 3.40
N PRO A 259 -12.68 -7.45 4.33
CA PRO A 259 -11.41 -6.77 4.01
C PRO A 259 -10.48 -7.59 3.11
N HIS A 260 -10.47 -8.91 3.27
CA HIS A 260 -9.75 -9.85 2.41
C HIS A 260 -10.42 -10.13 1.05
N GLY A 261 -11.48 -9.38 0.72
CA GLY A 261 -12.15 -9.40 -0.58
C GLY A 261 -13.15 -10.54 -0.79
N ALA A 262 -13.33 -11.48 0.15
CA ALA A 262 -14.33 -12.52 -0.03
C ALA A 262 -15.74 -11.94 -0.03
N VAL A 263 -16.58 -12.47 -0.92
CA VAL A 263 -17.95 -12.00 -1.15
C VAL A 263 -18.94 -13.07 -0.71
N GLU A 264 -19.93 -12.66 0.08
CA GLU A 264 -21.12 -13.43 0.42
C GLU A 264 -22.32 -12.84 -0.35
N THR A 265 -23.18 -13.69 -0.90
CA THR A 265 -24.38 -13.28 -1.65
C THR A 265 -25.64 -13.54 -0.84
N TYR A 266 -26.64 -12.67 -0.97
CA TYR A 266 -27.95 -12.83 -0.34
C TYR A 266 -29.08 -12.49 -1.31
N ASP A 267 -30.20 -13.20 -1.16
CA ASP A 267 -31.39 -12.97 -1.99
C ASP A 267 -32.12 -11.66 -1.66
N SER A 268 -31.90 -11.11 -0.45
CA SER A 268 -32.48 -9.84 0.00
C SER A 268 -31.77 -9.32 1.25
N LEU A 269 -32.03 -8.05 1.62
CA LEU A 269 -31.56 -7.48 2.89
C LEU A 269 -32.11 -8.25 4.11
N GLN A 270 -33.31 -8.81 4.00
CA GLN A 270 -33.90 -9.64 5.06
C GLN A 270 -33.14 -10.97 5.23
N ALA A 271 -32.74 -11.61 4.13
CA ALA A 271 -31.92 -12.82 4.16
C ALA A 271 -30.54 -12.56 4.77
N PHE A 272 -29.93 -11.42 4.42
CA PHE A 272 -28.71 -10.93 5.06
C PHE A 272 -28.89 -10.77 6.58
N ALA A 273 -29.89 -10.01 7.02
CA ALA A 273 -30.14 -9.76 8.45
C ALA A 273 -30.38 -11.07 9.23
N HIS A 274 -31.13 -12.01 8.67
CA HIS A 274 -31.36 -13.32 9.27
C HIS A 274 -30.05 -14.12 9.43
N ALA A 275 -29.20 -14.15 8.39
CA ALA A 275 -27.91 -14.82 8.45
C ALA A 275 -26.98 -14.20 9.52
N GLN A 276 -27.01 -12.87 9.69
CA GLN A 276 -26.27 -12.20 10.75
C GLN A 276 -26.80 -12.57 12.14
N GLY A 277 -28.12 -12.63 12.33
CA GLY A 277 -28.74 -13.07 13.59
C GLY A 277 -28.29 -14.48 13.99
N ILE A 278 -28.23 -15.43 13.05
CA ILE A 278 -27.73 -16.80 13.32
C ILE A 278 -26.23 -16.79 13.68
N LYS A 279 -25.40 -16.01 12.97
CA LYS A 279 -23.96 -15.92 13.25
C LYS A 279 -23.70 -15.37 14.67
N TRP A 280 -24.42 -14.32 15.06
CA TRP A 280 -24.31 -13.69 16.37
C TRP A 280 -24.90 -14.55 17.49
N GLY A 281 -26.06 -15.18 17.28
CA GLY A 281 -26.71 -16.08 18.26
C GLY A 281 -25.88 -17.32 18.64
N ARG A 282 -24.96 -17.75 17.77
CA ARG A 282 -24.00 -18.83 18.08
C ARG A 282 -22.85 -18.38 18.99
N ARG A 283 -22.54 -17.08 19.03
CA ARG A 283 -21.40 -16.52 19.79
C ARG A 283 -21.79 -16.08 21.20
N MET A 284 -23.06 -15.74 21.42
CA MET A 284 -23.55 -15.13 22.65
C MET A 284 -25.06 -15.30 22.79
N GLU A 285 -25.55 -15.39 24.04
CA GLU A 285 -26.98 -15.42 24.35
C GLU A 285 -27.63 -14.05 24.09
N LEU A 286 -28.04 -13.81 22.85
CA LEU A 286 -28.66 -12.56 22.41
C LEU A 286 -30.15 -12.54 22.66
N THR A 287 -30.63 -11.42 23.20
CA THR A 287 -32.06 -11.11 23.30
C THR A 287 -32.56 -10.37 22.05
N VAL A 288 -31.78 -9.39 21.57
CA VAL A 288 -32.08 -8.60 20.35
C VAL A 288 -30.77 -8.26 19.65
N LEU A 289 -30.79 -8.27 18.32
CA LEU A 289 -29.74 -7.75 17.46
C LEU A 289 -30.36 -6.77 16.46
N GLU A 290 -30.03 -5.49 16.58
CA GLU A 290 -30.44 -4.45 15.63
C GLU A 290 -29.27 -4.15 14.69
N LEU A 291 -29.57 -4.08 13.39
CA LEU A 291 -28.61 -3.76 12.33
C LEU A 291 -28.99 -2.39 11.77
N GLN A 292 -28.14 -1.39 12.01
CA GLN A 292 -28.36 -0.05 11.50
C GLN A 292 -27.39 0.22 10.33
N PRO A 293 -27.90 0.43 9.10
CA PRO A 293 -27.04 0.75 7.97
C PRO A 293 -26.47 2.15 8.14
N TYR A 294 -25.16 2.25 7.95
CA TYR A 294 -24.42 3.49 7.83
C TYR A 294 -23.97 3.64 6.37
N GLU A 295 -24.60 4.54 5.62
CA GLU A 295 -24.22 4.80 4.25
C GLU A 295 -22.95 5.66 4.21
N SER A 296 -21.92 5.20 3.50
CA SER A 296 -20.73 6.00 3.31
C SER A 296 -21.04 7.18 2.37
N MET A 297 -20.80 8.39 2.86
CA MET A 297 -20.85 9.61 2.06
C MET A 297 -19.54 9.88 1.30
N GLY A 298 -18.47 9.14 1.63
CA GLY A 298 -17.14 9.27 1.05
C GLY A 298 -16.75 8.07 0.18
N ASP A 299 -15.45 7.82 0.09
CA ASP A 299 -14.92 6.60 -0.54
C ASP A 299 -15.23 5.39 0.36
N VAL A 300 -15.87 4.37 -0.22
CA VAL A 300 -16.29 3.15 0.48
C VAL A 300 -15.10 2.40 1.11
N PHE A 301 -13.96 2.32 0.43
CA PHE A 301 -12.78 1.61 0.93
C PHE A 301 -12.04 2.41 2.00
N VAL A 302 -12.07 3.75 1.91
CA VAL A 302 -11.58 4.61 3.00
C VAL A 302 -12.45 4.45 4.25
N THR A 303 -13.78 4.39 4.07
CA THR A 303 -14.71 4.17 5.17
C THR A 303 -14.52 2.78 5.79
N GLN A 304 -14.25 1.76 4.97
CA GLN A 304 -13.92 0.42 5.41
C GLN A 304 -12.63 0.39 6.23
N ALA A 305 -11.58 1.08 5.77
CA ALA A 305 -10.35 1.24 6.52
C ALA A 305 -10.65 1.91 7.88
N GLN A 306 -11.41 3.01 7.90
CA GLN A 306 -11.83 3.72 9.12
C GLN A 306 -12.54 2.83 10.13
N ALA A 307 -13.44 1.95 9.65
CA ALA A 307 -14.08 0.97 10.51
C ALA A 307 -13.07 -0.02 11.13
N LEU A 308 -12.03 -0.42 10.39
CA LEU A 308 -10.97 -1.29 10.92
C LEU A 308 -10.16 -0.62 12.02
N LEU A 309 -9.75 0.64 11.86
CA LEU A 309 -9.12 1.35 12.99
C LEU A 309 -10.09 1.48 14.16
N ASN A 310 -11.36 1.83 13.93
CA ASN A 310 -12.32 1.95 15.02
C ASN A 310 -12.38 0.64 15.84
N ASN A 311 -12.39 -0.52 15.16
CA ASN A 311 -12.30 -1.83 15.80
C ASN A 311 -10.99 -2.03 16.59
N GLN A 312 -9.84 -1.56 16.08
CA GLN A 312 -8.57 -1.59 16.83
C GLN A 312 -8.61 -0.71 18.08
N LEU A 313 -9.19 0.49 17.98
CA LEU A 313 -9.35 1.42 19.11
C LEU A 313 -10.29 0.85 20.18
N GLU A 314 -11.42 0.27 19.77
CA GLU A 314 -12.32 -0.46 20.66
C GLU A 314 -11.61 -1.64 21.31
N SER A 315 -10.82 -2.39 20.53
CA SER A 315 -10.05 -3.53 21.04
C SER A 315 -9.01 -3.11 22.07
N LEU A 316 -8.32 -1.98 21.89
CA LEU A 316 -7.39 -1.42 22.89
C LEU A 316 -8.10 -1.08 24.21
N SER A 317 -9.39 -0.72 24.17
CA SER A 317 -10.19 -0.50 25.39
C SER A 317 -10.33 -1.77 26.23
N SER A 318 -10.16 -2.96 25.63
CA SER A 318 -10.20 -4.26 26.33
C SER A 318 -8.93 -4.57 27.15
N LEU A 319 -7.86 -3.77 27.03
CA LEU A 319 -6.59 -4.02 27.74
C LEU A 319 -6.75 -3.97 29.28
N GLY A 320 -7.73 -3.20 29.77
CA GLY A 320 -8.02 -3.08 31.20
C GLY A 320 -6.97 -2.24 31.96
N ALA A 321 -6.85 -2.48 33.27
CA ALA A 321 -5.95 -1.73 34.15
C ALA A 321 -4.49 -2.19 33.99
N PHE A 322 -3.56 -1.25 33.80
CA PHE A 322 -2.12 -1.55 33.61
C PHE A 322 -1.38 -1.89 34.92
N GLU A 323 -1.94 -1.50 36.06
CA GLU A 323 -1.34 -1.68 37.39
C GLU A 323 -1.05 -3.15 37.68
N GLY A 324 0.18 -3.46 38.08
CA GLY A 324 0.61 -4.82 38.44
C GLY A 324 0.83 -5.77 37.26
N GLN A 325 0.47 -5.39 36.03
CA GLN A 325 0.70 -6.23 34.85
C GLN A 325 2.18 -6.33 34.48
N ASP A 326 2.50 -7.36 33.70
CA ASP A 326 3.80 -7.46 33.03
C ASP A 326 3.83 -6.59 31.77
N LEU A 327 4.86 -5.75 31.64
CA LEU A 327 4.97 -4.80 30.54
C LEU A 327 5.17 -5.54 29.20
N LYS A 328 5.95 -6.62 29.19
CA LYS A 328 6.18 -7.39 27.96
C LYS A 328 4.89 -8.06 27.47
N ALA A 329 4.10 -8.62 28.38
CA ALA A 329 2.79 -9.17 28.05
C ALA A 329 1.82 -8.09 27.49
N LEU A 330 1.83 -6.89 28.07
CA LEU A 330 1.06 -5.74 27.58
C LEU A 330 1.51 -5.31 26.18
N GLU A 331 2.81 -5.26 25.92
CA GLU A 331 3.37 -4.95 24.61
C GLU A 331 2.93 -5.98 23.56
N ASP A 332 3.06 -7.27 23.87
CA ASP A 332 2.68 -8.34 22.94
C ASP A 332 1.18 -8.34 22.67
N ARG A 333 0.34 -8.04 23.68
CA ARG A 333 -1.11 -7.92 23.50
C ARG A 333 -1.45 -6.67 22.67
N THR A 334 -0.82 -5.54 22.93
CA THR A 334 -0.99 -4.30 22.14
C THR A 334 -0.61 -4.54 20.68
N ALA A 335 0.52 -5.17 20.41
CA ALA A 335 0.98 -5.48 19.07
C ALA A 335 0.00 -6.38 18.30
N ARG A 336 -0.63 -7.36 18.96
CA ARG A 336 -1.66 -8.21 18.35
C ARG A 336 -2.96 -7.45 18.06
N LEU A 337 -3.41 -6.60 18.98
CA LEU A 337 -4.67 -5.88 18.84
C LEU A 337 -4.61 -4.77 17.78
N THR A 338 -3.43 -4.22 17.53
CA THR A 338 -3.23 -3.13 16.55
C THR A 338 -2.74 -3.62 15.19
N ASP A 339 -2.55 -4.93 14.98
CA ASP A 339 -2.12 -5.47 13.70
C ASP A 339 -3.30 -5.58 12.72
N PRO A 340 -3.29 -4.86 11.57
CA PRO A 340 -4.36 -4.98 10.58
C PRO A 340 -4.14 -6.14 9.60
N ALA A 341 -2.95 -6.74 9.54
CA ALA A 341 -2.62 -7.81 8.59
C ALA A 341 -3.55 -9.03 8.68
N PRO A 342 -3.98 -9.50 9.86
CA PRO A 342 -4.88 -10.65 9.97
C PRO A 342 -6.23 -10.47 9.28
N TYR A 343 -6.73 -9.24 9.09
CA TYR A 343 -7.99 -8.99 8.37
C TYR A 343 -7.90 -9.31 6.87
N LEU A 344 -6.67 -9.40 6.32
CA LEU A 344 -6.40 -9.73 4.93
C LEU A 344 -6.10 -11.22 4.73
N LEU A 345 -5.99 -12.00 5.81
CA LEU A 345 -5.80 -13.44 5.74
C LEU A 345 -7.11 -14.15 5.42
N LYS A 346 -7.10 -15.00 4.40
CA LYS A 346 -8.20 -15.91 4.06
C LYS A 346 -8.16 -17.12 4.97
N HIS A 347 -9.32 -17.56 5.43
CA HIS A 347 -9.43 -18.84 6.16
C HIS A 347 -9.23 -20.08 5.26
N ASN A 348 -9.16 -19.94 3.93
CA ASN A 348 -8.80 -20.97 2.95
C ASN A 348 -8.31 -20.31 1.63
N PRO A 349 -6.99 -20.23 1.36
CA PRO A 349 -6.47 -19.75 0.08
C PRO A 349 -6.65 -20.79 -1.05
N ASP A 350 -7.00 -20.32 -2.25
CA ASP A 350 -7.28 -21.18 -3.42
C ASP A 350 -5.96 -21.57 -4.16
N PRO A 351 -5.78 -22.84 -4.57
CA PRO A 351 -4.66 -23.29 -5.42
C PRO A 351 -4.37 -22.42 -6.65
N TYR A 352 -5.37 -21.74 -7.23
CA TYR A 352 -5.19 -20.82 -8.35
C TYR A 352 -4.33 -19.61 -7.99
N GLU A 353 -4.47 -19.07 -6.77
CA GLU A 353 -3.72 -17.89 -6.31
C GLU A 353 -2.22 -18.17 -6.17
N GLN A 354 -1.86 -19.40 -5.79
CA GLN A 354 -0.47 -19.83 -5.71
C GLN A 354 0.17 -19.99 -7.08
N LYS A 355 -0.61 -20.48 -8.05
CA LYS A 355 -0.17 -20.57 -9.45
C LYS A 355 0.06 -19.18 -10.02
N LEU A 356 -0.90 -18.26 -9.82
CA LEU A 356 -0.81 -16.87 -10.26
C LEU A 356 0.37 -16.15 -9.59
N TYR A 357 0.64 -16.40 -8.31
CA TYR A 357 1.84 -15.89 -7.64
C TYR A 357 3.13 -16.38 -8.29
N GLY A 358 3.23 -17.67 -8.60
CA GLY A 358 4.41 -18.22 -9.28
C GLY A 358 4.64 -17.56 -10.64
N GLU A 359 3.56 -17.37 -11.41
CA GLU A 359 3.60 -16.70 -12.71
C GLU A 359 3.99 -15.22 -12.58
N VAL A 360 3.36 -14.47 -11.66
CA VAL A 360 3.66 -13.05 -11.43
C VAL A 360 5.08 -12.87 -10.90
N LYS A 361 5.51 -13.67 -9.92
CA LYS A 361 6.88 -13.63 -9.38
C LYS A 361 7.93 -13.89 -10.47
N SER A 362 7.65 -14.81 -11.39
CA SER A 362 8.54 -15.10 -12.51
C SER A 362 8.63 -13.98 -13.57
N GLN A 363 7.70 -13.03 -13.54
CA GLN A 363 7.62 -11.89 -14.46
C GLN A 363 7.98 -10.57 -13.79
N LEU A 364 8.35 -10.58 -12.50
CA LEU A 364 8.84 -9.39 -11.82
C LEU A 364 10.16 -8.95 -12.47
N PRO A 365 10.33 -7.65 -12.79
CA PRO A 365 11.59 -7.11 -13.26
C PRO A 365 12.75 -7.38 -12.29
N ASP A 366 13.92 -7.74 -12.82
CA ASP A 366 15.12 -8.07 -12.04
C ASP A 366 15.54 -6.98 -11.04
N TRP A 367 15.20 -5.71 -11.30
CA TRP A 367 15.55 -4.60 -10.42
C TRP A 367 14.80 -4.65 -9.07
N ILE A 368 13.66 -5.35 -8.99
CA ILE A 368 12.86 -5.46 -7.76
C ILE A 368 13.62 -6.18 -6.65
N ASP A 369 14.49 -7.13 -6.99
CA ASP A 369 15.31 -7.84 -6.01
C ASP A 369 16.33 -6.92 -5.30
N LEU A 370 16.63 -5.77 -5.90
CA LEU A 370 17.55 -4.75 -5.38
C LEU A 370 16.85 -3.46 -4.94
N ALA A 371 15.53 -3.40 -5.09
CA ALA A 371 14.73 -2.22 -4.79
C ALA A 371 14.67 -1.97 -3.28
N THR A 372 14.64 -0.69 -2.90
CA THR A 372 14.29 -0.30 -1.53
C THR A 372 12.84 -0.71 -1.23
N PRO A 373 12.45 -0.84 0.06
CA PRO A 373 11.06 -1.09 0.43
C PRO A 373 10.11 -0.05 -0.18
N ALA A 374 10.55 1.21 -0.28
CA ALA A 374 9.78 2.28 -0.87
C ALA A 374 9.51 2.07 -2.37
N GLU A 375 10.56 1.78 -3.14
CA GLU A 375 10.45 1.52 -4.59
C GLU A 375 9.63 0.26 -4.90
N THR A 376 9.77 -0.79 -4.06
CA THR A 376 8.98 -2.03 -4.18
C THR A 376 7.49 -1.76 -3.98
N GLN A 377 7.16 -0.91 -3.00
CA GLN A 377 5.79 -0.53 -2.69
C GLN A 377 5.18 0.36 -3.76
N GLU A 378 5.93 1.31 -4.31
CA GLU A 378 5.42 2.14 -5.40
C GLU A 378 5.20 1.32 -6.68
N TYR A 379 6.11 0.40 -6.98
CA TYR A 379 5.90 -0.56 -8.06
C TYR A 379 4.61 -1.36 -7.84
N SER A 380 4.37 -1.85 -6.63
CA SER A 380 3.12 -2.56 -6.28
C SER A 380 1.88 -1.68 -6.49
N ARG A 381 1.91 -0.41 -6.05
CA ARG A 381 0.81 0.54 -6.25
C ARG A 381 0.56 0.84 -7.73
N CYS A 382 1.62 1.03 -8.50
CA CYS A 382 1.54 1.26 -9.94
C CYS A 382 0.95 0.06 -10.67
N MET A 383 1.41 -1.15 -10.36
CA MET A 383 0.85 -2.39 -10.91
C MET A 383 -0.61 -2.57 -10.52
N PHE A 384 -0.99 -2.24 -9.29
CA PHE A 384 -2.39 -2.27 -8.86
C PHE A 384 -3.26 -1.30 -9.65
N ARG A 385 -2.86 -0.02 -9.72
CA ARG A 385 -3.60 1.01 -10.48
C ARG A 385 -3.70 0.63 -11.95
N PHE A 386 -2.67 -0.01 -12.50
CA PHE A 386 -2.68 -0.53 -13.86
C PHE A 386 -3.67 -1.70 -14.02
N GLY A 387 -3.74 -2.62 -13.06
CA GLY A 387 -4.74 -3.71 -13.02
C GLY A 387 -6.18 -3.19 -12.96
N VAL A 388 -6.46 -2.23 -12.08
CA VAL A 388 -7.77 -1.55 -12.00
C VAL A 388 -8.13 -0.91 -13.35
N LEU A 389 -7.17 -0.23 -13.98
CA LEU A 389 -7.37 0.40 -15.28
C LEU A 389 -7.61 -0.63 -16.40
N GLN A 390 -6.83 -1.72 -16.43
CA GLN A 390 -7.01 -2.83 -17.38
C GLN A 390 -8.43 -3.41 -17.31
N GLN A 391 -8.95 -3.64 -16.11
CA GLN A 391 -10.33 -4.09 -15.96
C GLN A 391 -11.36 -3.05 -16.39
N ALA A 392 -11.23 -1.81 -15.94
CA ALA A 392 -12.15 -0.72 -16.28
C ALA A 392 -12.28 -0.53 -17.80
N THR A 393 -11.19 -0.76 -18.51
CA THR A 393 -11.09 -0.60 -19.97
C THR A 393 -11.33 -1.90 -20.73
N LYS A 394 -11.54 -3.03 -20.05
CA LYS A 394 -11.63 -4.38 -20.64
C LYS A 394 -10.42 -4.69 -21.54
N GLY A 395 -9.24 -4.27 -21.09
CA GLY A 395 -7.97 -4.40 -21.80
C GLY A 395 -7.77 -3.44 -22.97
N LYS A 396 -8.69 -2.51 -23.22
CA LYS A 396 -8.55 -1.53 -24.29
C LYS A 396 -7.61 -0.40 -23.89
N VAL A 397 -6.60 -0.18 -24.73
CA VAL A 397 -5.68 0.96 -24.60
C VAL A 397 -6.05 2.07 -25.59
N TYR A 398 -5.50 3.27 -25.42
CA TYR A 398 -5.80 4.38 -26.35
C TYR A 398 -5.36 4.10 -27.79
N THR A 399 -4.47 3.12 -28.01
CA THR A 399 -4.04 2.62 -29.32
C THR A 399 -4.86 1.42 -29.81
N ASP A 400 -5.95 1.03 -29.13
CA ASP A 400 -6.77 -0.11 -29.54
C ASP A 400 -7.29 0.07 -30.98
N GLY A 401 -7.17 -0.97 -31.81
CA GLY A 401 -7.45 -0.93 -33.25
C GLY A 401 -6.42 -0.21 -34.13
N LEU A 402 -5.30 0.29 -33.57
CA LEU A 402 -4.15 0.76 -34.34
C LEU A 402 -3.14 -0.38 -34.51
N ARG A 403 -2.72 -0.64 -35.75
CA ARG A 403 -1.69 -1.65 -36.03
C ARG A 403 -0.34 -1.18 -35.51
N ALA A 404 0.46 -2.11 -34.97
CA ALA A 404 1.86 -1.82 -34.65
C ALA A 404 2.62 -1.45 -35.94
N THR A 405 3.59 -0.53 -35.84
CA THR A 405 4.34 -0.02 -37.01
C THR A 405 5.01 -1.14 -37.82
N GLU A 406 5.57 -2.15 -37.14
CA GLU A 406 6.21 -3.30 -37.79
C GLU A 406 5.20 -4.15 -38.57
N GLN A 407 4.00 -4.37 -38.01
CA GLN A 407 2.92 -5.08 -38.70
C GLN A 407 2.40 -4.29 -39.90
N PHE A 408 2.19 -2.98 -39.75
CA PHE A 408 1.79 -2.13 -40.87
C PHE A 408 2.83 -2.15 -41.99
N ALA A 409 4.12 -2.04 -41.64
CA ALA A 409 5.22 -2.12 -42.58
C ALA A 409 5.22 -3.45 -43.34
N LYS A 410 5.04 -4.56 -42.63
CA LYS A 410 4.98 -5.91 -43.23
C LYS A 410 3.81 -6.04 -44.20
N ASP A 411 2.61 -5.64 -43.79
CA ASP A 411 1.40 -5.70 -44.63
C ASP A 411 1.56 -4.84 -45.89
N ALA A 412 2.10 -3.64 -45.74
CA ALA A 412 2.28 -2.70 -46.84
C ALA A 412 3.35 -3.18 -47.84
N LEU A 413 4.42 -3.82 -47.35
CA LEU A 413 5.42 -4.50 -48.19
C LEU A 413 4.82 -5.71 -48.91
N LEU A 414 4.05 -6.56 -48.22
CA LEU A 414 3.36 -7.70 -48.83
C LEU A 414 2.42 -7.25 -49.96
N ALA A 415 1.64 -6.19 -49.73
CA ALA A 415 0.77 -5.60 -50.75
C ALA A 415 1.57 -5.04 -51.94
N GLY A 416 2.67 -4.33 -51.68
CA GLY A 416 3.55 -3.81 -52.73
C GLY A 416 4.27 -4.91 -53.51
N MET A 417 4.56 -6.05 -52.88
CA MET A 417 5.20 -7.21 -53.49
C MET A 417 4.24 -8.03 -54.37
N ALA A 418 2.92 -7.86 -54.21
CA ALA A 418 1.92 -8.56 -55.02
C ALA A 418 2.10 -8.34 -56.53
N LYS A 419 2.68 -7.20 -56.95
CA LYS A 419 2.99 -6.89 -58.36
C LYS A 419 4.03 -7.83 -58.99
N TYR A 420 4.79 -8.56 -58.17
CA TYR A 420 5.80 -9.53 -58.63
C TYR A 420 5.28 -10.98 -58.64
N GLY A 421 4.03 -11.23 -58.23
CA GLY A 421 3.37 -12.53 -58.39
C GLY A 421 3.82 -13.64 -57.42
N GLU A 422 4.76 -13.37 -56.51
CA GLU A 422 5.26 -14.34 -55.53
C GLU A 422 4.98 -13.91 -54.08
N THR A 423 4.59 -14.86 -53.23
CA THR A 423 4.34 -14.63 -51.80
C THR A 423 5.61 -14.91 -51.02
N LEU A 424 6.43 -13.88 -50.81
CA LEU A 424 7.64 -13.95 -50.00
C LEU A 424 7.42 -13.17 -48.70
N ASP A 425 7.75 -13.76 -47.55
CA ASP A 425 7.69 -13.03 -46.28
C ASP A 425 8.86 -12.02 -46.19
N PRO A 426 8.60 -10.70 -46.08
CA PRO A 426 9.63 -9.67 -45.96
C PRO A 426 10.62 -9.92 -44.80
N ASP A 427 10.21 -10.62 -43.73
CA ASP A 427 11.08 -10.88 -42.58
C ASP A 427 12.16 -11.94 -42.82
N THR A 428 11.97 -12.76 -43.85
CA THR A 428 12.93 -13.77 -44.32
C THR A 428 14.04 -13.16 -45.16
N LEU A 429 13.85 -11.95 -45.70
CA LEU A 429 14.90 -11.22 -46.41
C LEU A 429 15.81 -10.48 -45.43
N LYS A 430 17.05 -10.92 -45.30
CA LYS A 430 18.09 -10.27 -44.50
C LYS A 430 18.91 -9.32 -45.37
N ILE A 431 18.82 -8.03 -45.06
CA ILE A 431 19.52 -6.96 -45.76
C ILE A 431 20.69 -6.53 -44.89
N THR A 432 21.90 -6.79 -45.39
CA THR A 432 23.15 -6.41 -44.76
C THR A 432 23.73 -5.20 -45.46
N GLN A 433 23.96 -4.13 -44.71
CA GLN A 433 24.56 -2.90 -45.22
C GLN A 433 25.90 -2.65 -44.55
N THR A 434 26.90 -2.33 -45.35
CA THR A 434 28.25 -1.99 -44.86
C THR A 434 28.55 -0.53 -45.15
N ARG A 435 28.67 0.28 -44.09
CA ARG A 435 29.12 1.68 -44.15
C ARG A 435 30.58 1.76 -43.75
N TYR A 436 31.37 2.50 -44.52
CA TYR A 436 32.74 2.85 -44.15
C TYR A 436 32.75 4.22 -43.46
N ILE A 437 33.32 4.27 -42.26
CA ILE A 437 33.54 5.51 -41.52
C ILE A 437 35.05 5.74 -41.49
N ALA A 438 35.49 6.85 -42.08
CA ALA A 438 36.88 7.27 -41.97
C ALA A 438 37.17 7.69 -40.54
N ASP A 439 38.34 7.29 -40.00
CA ASP A 439 38.70 7.60 -38.61
C ASP A 439 38.92 9.11 -38.39
N ALA A 440 39.19 9.86 -39.47
CA ALA A 440 39.24 11.31 -39.52
C ALA A 440 38.99 11.82 -40.97
N PRO A 441 38.62 13.11 -41.17
CA PRO A 441 38.46 13.68 -42.51
C PRO A 441 39.75 13.58 -43.33
N GLY A 442 39.70 12.87 -44.48
CA GLY A 442 40.86 12.68 -45.37
C GLY A 442 41.81 11.53 -44.97
N ALA A 443 41.49 10.75 -43.94
CA ALA A 443 42.30 9.60 -43.54
C ALA A 443 42.18 8.43 -44.55
N PRO A 444 43.29 7.73 -44.87
CA PRO A 444 43.28 6.55 -45.73
C PRO A 444 42.76 5.29 -45.00
N THR A 445 42.53 5.36 -43.69
CA THR A 445 41.99 4.26 -42.86
C THR A 445 40.59 4.59 -42.35
N GLY A 446 39.80 3.54 -42.18
CA GLY A 446 38.46 3.63 -41.64
C GLY A 446 37.93 2.28 -41.18
N SER A 447 36.86 2.31 -40.40
CA SER A 447 36.16 1.13 -39.90
C SER A 447 34.90 0.85 -40.71
N ALA A 448 34.63 -0.44 -40.95
CA ALA A 448 33.42 -0.88 -41.63
C ALA A 448 32.37 -1.29 -40.60
N ILE A 449 31.29 -0.51 -40.49
CA ILE A 449 30.13 -0.86 -39.67
C ILE A 449 29.16 -1.63 -40.55
N THR A 450 28.82 -2.84 -40.12
CA THR A 450 27.85 -3.70 -40.82
C THR A 450 26.61 -3.88 -39.97
N GLU A 451 25.44 -3.57 -40.55
CA GLU A 451 24.14 -3.79 -39.93
C GLU A 451 23.31 -4.77 -40.77
N THR A 452 22.75 -5.79 -40.14
CA THR A 452 21.84 -6.74 -40.77
C THR A 452 20.45 -6.65 -40.13
N ASP A 453 19.44 -6.36 -40.93
CA ASP A 453 18.03 -6.29 -40.51
C ASP A 453 17.12 -7.03 -41.50
N SER A 454 15.86 -7.28 -41.13
CA SER A 454 14.85 -7.74 -42.10
C SER A 454 14.44 -6.62 -43.08
N LEU A 455 13.82 -6.98 -44.21
CA LEU A 455 13.24 -5.98 -45.12
C LEU A 455 12.20 -5.11 -44.40
N THR A 456 11.35 -5.69 -43.54
CA THR A 456 10.36 -4.95 -42.74
C THR A 456 11.01 -3.88 -41.87
N ARG A 457 11.98 -4.26 -41.03
CA ARG A 457 12.70 -3.32 -40.16
C ARG A 457 13.48 -2.28 -40.95
N ARG A 458 14.00 -2.65 -42.12
CA ARG A 458 14.72 -1.70 -42.97
C ARG A 458 13.79 -0.70 -43.63
N ALA A 459 12.62 -1.14 -44.09
CA ALA A 459 11.59 -0.28 -44.65
C ALA A 459 11.03 0.72 -43.62
N MET A 460 10.95 0.35 -42.34
CA MET A 460 10.61 1.28 -41.25
C MET A 460 11.63 2.42 -41.08
N LYS A 461 12.91 2.20 -41.42
CA LYS A 461 13.96 3.24 -41.45
C LYS A 461 13.87 4.11 -42.72
N GLY A 462 12.91 3.86 -43.61
CA GLY A 462 12.71 4.57 -44.87
C GLY A 462 13.85 4.39 -45.89
N LEU A 463 13.93 5.26 -46.89
CA LEU A 463 15.02 5.25 -47.90
C LEU A 463 16.40 5.55 -47.28
N ALA A 464 16.45 6.16 -46.10
CA ALA A 464 17.69 6.31 -45.32
C ALA A 464 18.25 4.93 -44.89
N GLY A 465 17.37 3.93 -44.72
CA GLY A 465 17.73 2.54 -44.54
C GLY A 465 18.25 1.84 -45.81
N LEU A 466 18.22 2.46 -47.00
CA LEU A 466 18.73 1.90 -48.27
C LEU A 466 19.70 2.87 -48.98
N LEU A 467 20.42 3.70 -48.21
CA LEU A 467 21.47 4.57 -48.76
C LEU A 467 22.52 3.78 -49.56
N HIS A 468 23.30 4.47 -50.42
CA HIS A 468 24.26 3.92 -51.40
C HIS A 468 25.50 3.24 -50.75
N PHE A 469 25.26 2.40 -49.75
CA PHE A 469 26.25 1.56 -49.10
C PHE A 469 26.26 0.20 -49.77
N LYS A 470 27.38 -0.53 -49.65
CA LYS A 470 27.45 -1.90 -50.15
C LYS A 470 26.35 -2.72 -49.48
N THR A 471 25.35 -3.11 -50.26
CA THR A 471 24.17 -3.85 -49.79
C THR A 471 24.29 -5.30 -50.23
N THR A 472 24.09 -6.23 -49.30
CA THR A 472 24.02 -7.66 -49.57
C THR A 472 22.68 -8.18 -49.09
N ILE A 473 21.96 -8.87 -49.98
CA ILE A 473 20.63 -9.42 -49.70
C ILE A 473 20.78 -10.94 -49.63
N LYS A 474 20.24 -11.55 -48.57
CA LYS A 474 20.21 -13.00 -48.41
C LYS A 474 18.87 -13.45 -47.85
N SER A 475 18.46 -14.66 -48.19
CA SER A 475 17.38 -15.34 -47.46
C SER A 475 17.90 -15.80 -46.09
N ALA A 476 17.07 -15.71 -45.06
CA ALA A 476 17.37 -16.21 -43.71
C ALA A 476 17.71 -17.72 -43.73
N ASP A 477 17.07 -18.47 -44.62
CA ASP A 477 17.24 -19.93 -44.74
C ASP A 477 18.34 -20.32 -45.74
N GLY A 478 19.00 -19.34 -46.37
CA GLY A 478 20.05 -19.58 -47.37
C GLY A 478 19.55 -20.00 -48.76
N ASN A 479 18.24 -20.02 -48.98
CA ASN A 479 17.62 -20.35 -50.27
C ASN A 479 17.97 -19.33 -51.36
N ALA A 480 17.90 -19.78 -52.63
CA ALA A 480 18.04 -18.90 -53.78
C ALA A 480 16.95 -17.82 -53.75
N LEU A 481 17.37 -16.57 -53.94
CA LEU A 481 16.45 -15.44 -53.98
C LEU A 481 15.71 -15.41 -55.32
N PRO A 482 14.42 -15.05 -55.34
CA PRO A 482 13.71 -14.79 -56.58
C PRO A 482 14.38 -13.72 -57.42
N ALA A 483 14.26 -13.82 -58.75
CA ALA A 483 14.93 -12.92 -59.69
C ALA A 483 14.53 -11.44 -59.52
N TRP A 484 13.35 -11.17 -58.95
CA TRP A 484 12.87 -9.80 -58.70
C TRP A 484 13.52 -9.16 -57.46
N VAL A 485 14.14 -9.94 -56.55
CA VAL A 485 14.76 -9.43 -55.31
C VAL A 485 16.13 -8.84 -55.61
N THR A 486 16.14 -7.62 -56.16
CA THR A 486 17.33 -6.81 -56.45
C THR A 486 17.34 -5.55 -55.58
N GLU A 487 18.52 -4.93 -55.41
CA GLU A 487 18.63 -3.69 -54.62
C GLU A 487 17.71 -2.58 -55.16
N ASP A 488 17.69 -2.39 -56.49
CA ASP A 488 16.85 -1.37 -57.12
C ASP A 488 15.36 -1.65 -56.95
N ASN A 489 14.93 -2.90 -57.10
CA ASN A 489 13.52 -3.26 -56.92
C ASN A 489 13.06 -3.12 -55.47
N LEU A 490 13.91 -3.44 -54.49
CA LEU A 490 13.61 -3.23 -53.07
C LEU A 490 13.59 -1.75 -52.71
N ARG A 491 14.47 -0.94 -53.31
CA ARG A 491 14.47 0.52 -53.17
C ARG A 491 13.18 1.13 -53.71
N SER A 492 12.78 0.74 -54.93
CA SER A 492 11.51 1.16 -55.53
C SER A 492 10.32 0.68 -54.71
N LEU A 493 10.32 -0.57 -54.22
CA LEU A 493 9.26 -1.08 -53.35
C LEU A 493 9.11 -0.24 -52.07
N ILE A 494 10.22 0.07 -51.38
CA ILE A 494 10.19 0.88 -50.16
C ILE A 494 9.75 2.33 -50.45
N ALA A 495 10.16 2.89 -51.59
CA ALA A 495 9.70 4.20 -52.04
C ALA A 495 8.19 4.23 -52.34
N ASP A 496 7.68 3.21 -53.04
CA ASP A 496 6.28 3.10 -53.44
C ASP A 496 5.35 2.92 -52.23
N VAL A 497 5.78 2.10 -51.26
CA VAL A 497 4.99 1.81 -50.06
C VAL A 497 4.97 2.99 -49.09
N ASP A 498 6.04 3.81 -49.07
CA ASP A 498 6.17 5.05 -48.29
C ASP A 498 5.60 4.95 -46.86
N ILE A 499 6.16 4.01 -46.08
CA ILE A 499 5.72 3.76 -44.69
C ILE A 499 5.84 5.03 -43.84
N GLY A 500 6.87 5.83 -44.10
CA GLY A 500 7.14 7.09 -43.40
C GLY A 500 6.05 8.14 -43.57
N ARG A 501 5.29 8.10 -44.67
CA ARG A 501 4.11 8.93 -44.88
C ARG A 501 2.82 8.25 -44.43
N HIS A 502 2.58 7.02 -44.89
CA HIS A 502 1.27 6.38 -44.74
C HIS A 502 0.97 5.95 -43.30
N TYR A 503 1.97 5.51 -42.53
CA TYR A 503 1.74 5.12 -41.14
C TYR A 503 1.38 6.32 -40.25
N PRO A 504 2.11 7.46 -40.26
CA PRO A 504 1.65 8.66 -39.54
C PRO A 504 0.29 9.18 -39.98
N GLU A 505 -0.09 9.03 -41.25
CA GLU A 505 -1.45 9.34 -41.73
C GLU A 505 -2.51 8.42 -41.12
N GLU A 506 -2.27 7.11 -41.01
CA GLU A 506 -3.17 6.18 -40.31
C GLU A 506 -3.28 6.51 -38.82
N VAL A 507 -2.15 6.76 -38.16
CA VAL A 507 -2.13 7.18 -36.74
C VAL A 507 -2.96 8.44 -36.54
N ARG A 508 -2.80 9.45 -37.41
CA ARG A 508 -3.58 10.70 -37.35
C ARG A 508 -5.07 10.44 -37.52
N LYS A 509 -5.45 9.64 -38.51
CA LYS A 509 -6.85 9.27 -38.78
C LYS A 509 -7.48 8.60 -37.56
N VAL A 510 -6.82 7.57 -37.03
CA VAL A 510 -7.34 6.72 -35.94
C VAL A 510 -7.38 7.44 -34.60
N LEU A 511 -6.39 8.30 -34.31
CA LEU A 511 -6.26 8.94 -32.99
C LEU A 511 -6.86 10.36 -32.92
N LEU A 512 -6.89 11.12 -34.03
CA LEU A 512 -7.24 12.55 -34.01
C LEU A 512 -8.46 12.91 -34.85
N GLU A 513 -8.68 12.23 -35.98
CA GLU A 513 -9.73 12.60 -36.96
C GLU A 513 -11.03 11.80 -36.80
N ASP A 514 -11.00 10.65 -36.11
CA ASP A 514 -12.20 9.89 -35.73
C ASP A 514 -12.95 10.59 -34.58
N LEU A 515 -13.81 11.55 -34.94
CA LEU A 515 -14.55 12.38 -33.99
C LEU A 515 -15.51 11.60 -33.08
N GLU A 516 -15.97 10.42 -33.50
CA GLU A 516 -16.85 9.56 -32.68
C GLU A 516 -16.06 8.84 -31.60
N ARG A 517 -14.87 8.30 -31.92
CA ARG A 517 -14.05 7.53 -30.96
C ARG A 517 -13.08 8.39 -30.16
N ARG A 518 -12.74 9.59 -30.64
CA ARG A 518 -11.74 10.47 -30.03
C ARG A 518 -11.99 10.78 -28.54
N PRO A 519 -13.19 11.15 -28.08
CA PRO A 519 -13.41 11.41 -26.65
C PRO A 519 -13.13 10.18 -25.77
N GLY A 520 -13.49 8.98 -26.24
CA GLY A 520 -13.18 7.73 -25.56
C GLY A 520 -11.68 7.45 -25.49
N ARG A 521 -10.95 7.68 -26.58
CA ARG A 521 -9.48 7.52 -26.62
C ARG A 521 -8.74 8.54 -25.76
N GLU A 522 -9.18 9.80 -25.74
CA GLU A 522 -8.61 10.84 -24.89
C GLU A 522 -8.75 10.47 -23.41
N LYS A 523 -9.90 9.92 -23.01
CA LYS A 523 -10.10 9.38 -21.67
C LYS A 523 -9.15 8.22 -21.37
N LEU A 524 -9.06 7.21 -22.24
CA LEU A 524 -8.14 6.08 -22.09
C LEU A 524 -6.68 6.54 -21.95
N TYR A 525 -6.27 7.52 -22.77
CA TYR A 525 -4.93 8.09 -22.71
C TYR A 525 -4.68 8.82 -21.38
N ALA A 526 -5.60 9.68 -20.94
CA ALA A 526 -5.47 10.41 -19.69
C ALA A 526 -5.41 9.48 -18.47
N ASP A 527 -6.27 8.45 -18.44
CA ASP A 527 -6.30 7.47 -17.35
C ASP A 527 -5.02 6.62 -17.33
N GLN A 528 -4.49 6.22 -18.50
CA GLN A 528 -3.21 5.52 -18.59
C GLN A 528 -2.01 6.38 -18.18
N GLN A 529 -1.97 7.65 -18.62
CA GLN A 529 -0.90 8.59 -18.24
C GLN A 529 -0.90 8.88 -16.73
N ARG A 530 -2.07 8.99 -16.09
CA ARG A 530 -2.16 9.19 -14.62
C ARG A 530 -1.52 8.06 -13.83
N VAL A 531 -1.58 6.83 -14.33
CA VAL A 531 -0.92 5.67 -13.71
C VAL A 531 0.58 5.70 -13.98
N GLN A 532 1.00 5.95 -15.23
CA GLN A 532 2.41 5.93 -15.63
C GLN A 532 3.25 7.09 -15.08
N ILE A 533 2.66 8.27 -14.88
CA ILE A 533 3.37 9.46 -14.38
C ILE A 533 3.56 9.39 -12.85
N ALA A 534 2.67 8.69 -12.14
CA ALA A 534 2.80 8.50 -10.71
C ALA A 534 4.03 7.64 -10.36
N GLY A 535 4.25 6.53 -11.07
CA GLY A 535 5.41 5.64 -10.84
C GLY A 535 6.75 6.11 -11.40
N ARG A 536 6.89 7.40 -11.78
CA ARG A 536 8.15 7.98 -12.28
C ARG A 536 8.76 9.02 -11.32
N ARG A 537 8.18 9.21 -10.14
CA ARG A 537 8.64 10.23 -9.18
C ARG A 537 9.65 9.71 -8.19
#